data_AF-A0A2D6PBR4-F1
#
_entry.id   AF-A0A2D6PBR4-F1
#
_cell.length_a   1.000
_cell.length_b   1.000
_cell.length_c   1.000
_cell.angle_alpha   90.00
_cell.angle_beta   90.00
_cell.angle_gamma   90.00
#
_symmetry.space_group_name_H-M   'P 1'
#
loop_
_entity.id
_entity.type
_entity.pdbx_description
1 polymer ?
#
loop_
_entity_poly.entity_id
_entity_poly.type
_entity_poly.pdbx_seq_one_letter_code
_entity_poly.pdbx_strand_id
1 'polypeptide(L)'
;MLEECSLCGLCKANCPIFDVLLKETDSPRGKIFSLKKDVITEDVLEKCSLCNSCKLNCPVDIDLPSLIREARKKLLEEKESERNRKMINNIRKFGNPFGELQEGETPEELYCC
;
A
#
# COMPACT_ATOMS: atom_id res chain seq x y z
N MET A 1 10.81 -12.24 13.08
CA MET A 1 9.86 -11.33 12.41
C MET A 1 8.74 -12.05 11.66
N LEU A 2 9.02 -12.93 10.70
CA LEU A 2 7.99 -13.65 9.91
C LEU A 2 7.69 -15.08 10.42
N GLU A 3 8.68 -15.71 11.08
CA GLU A 3 8.55 -16.96 11.84
C GLU A 3 7.65 -16.81 13.09
N GLU A 4 7.43 -15.57 13.54
CA GLU A 4 6.62 -15.25 14.73
C GLU A 4 5.11 -15.24 14.45
N CYS A 5 4.69 -15.34 13.18
CA CYS A 5 3.28 -15.32 12.82
C CYS A 5 2.55 -16.52 13.42
N SER A 6 1.70 -16.29 14.42
CA SER A 6 0.91 -17.31 15.12
C SER A 6 -0.32 -17.83 14.35
N LEU A 7 -0.52 -17.39 13.11
CA LEU A 7 -1.69 -17.72 12.26
C LEU A 7 -3.07 -17.37 12.86
N CYS A 8 -3.13 -16.49 13.87
CA CYS A 8 -4.37 -16.14 14.58
C CYS A 8 -5.48 -15.48 13.74
N GLY A 9 -5.16 -14.91 12.58
CA GLY A 9 -6.15 -14.34 11.66
C GLY A 9 -6.63 -12.93 11.96
N LEU A 10 -6.22 -12.31 13.08
CA LEU A 10 -6.63 -10.95 13.46
C LEU A 10 -6.30 -9.90 12.39
N CYS A 11 -5.14 -9.99 11.75
CA CYS A 11 -4.78 -9.08 10.68
C CYS A 11 -5.74 -9.16 9.48
N LYS A 12 -6.28 -10.35 9.17
CA LYS A 12 -7.25 -10.55 8.09
C LYS A 12 -8.59 -9.94 8.44
N ALA A 13 -9.10 -10.22 9.64
CA ALA A 13 -10.40 -9.73 10.11
C ALA A 13 -10.48 -8.19 10.15
N ASN A 14 -9.33 -7.53 10.33
CA ASN A 14 -9.26 -6.07 10.43
C ASN A 14 -8.74 -5.38 9.15
N CYS A 15 -8.60 -6.11 8.04
CA CYS A 15 -8.12 -5.53 6.78
C CYS A 15 -9.27 -5.13 5.86
N PRO A 16 -9.44 -3.83 5.55
CA PRO A 16 -10.55 -3.39 4.68
C PRO A 16 -10.42 -3.90 3.25
N ILE A 17 -9.20 -4.12 2.77
CA ILE A 17 -8.96 -4.65 1.42
C ILE A 17 -9.38 -6.11 1.33
N PHE A 18 -9.08 -6.90 2.36
CA PHE A 18 -9.49 -8.30 2.40
C PHE A 18 -10.99 -8.46 2.59
N ASP A 19 -11.62 -7.58 3.38
CA ASP A 19 -13.07 -7.57 3.60
C ASP A 19 -13.85 -7.42 2.28
N VAL A 20 -13.35 -6.58 1.38
CA VAL A 20 -13.97 -6.37 0.06
C VAL A 20 -13.56 -7.44 -0.96
N LEU A 21 -12.26 -7.70 -1.10
CA LEU A 21 -11.76 -8.54 -2.19
C LEU A 21 -11.85 -10.04 -1.89
N LEU A 22 -11.81 -10.43 -0.61
CA LEU A 22 -11.84 -11.81 -0.11
C LEU A 22 -10.79 -12.75 -0.72
N LYS A 23 -9.73 -12.20 -1.33
CA LYS A 23 -8.61 -12.94 -1.91
C LYS A 23 -7.48 -13.07 -0.89
N GLU A 24 -7.02 -14.30 -0.61
CA GLU A 24 -5.97 -14.52 0.39
C GLU A 24 -4.68 -13.78 0.05
N THR A 25 -4.31 -13.67 -1.23
CA THR A 25 -3.15 -12.90 -1.73
C THR A 25 -3.23 -11.42 -1.35
N ASP A 26 -4.45 -10.88 -1.27
CA ASP A 26 -4.70 -9.49 -0.88
C ASP A 26 -4.83 -9.30 0.65
N SER A 27 -4.92 -10.39 1.41
CA SER A 27 -4.95 -10.34 2.86
C SER A 27 -3.59 -9.92 3.44
N PRO A 28 -3.52 -9.31 4.63
CA PRO A 28 -2.25 -8.96 5.26
C PRO A 28 -1.32 -10.15 5.44
N ARG A 29 -1.86 -11.30 5.83
CA ARG A 29 -1.11 -12.55 5.97
C ARG A 29 -0.59 -13.04 4.62
N GLY A 30 -1.41 -12.98 3.57
CA GLY A 30 -0.98 -13.34 2.21
C GLY A 30 0.18 -12.46 1.73
N LYS A 31 0.08 -11.14 1.92
CA LYS A 31 1.16 -10.19 1.59
C LYS A 31 2.45 -10.52 2.34
N ILE A 32 2.36 -10.80 3.64
CA ILE A 32 3.47 -11.25 4.48
C ILE A 32 4.14 -12.50 3.88
N PHE A 33 3.38 -13.52 3.49
CA PHE A 33 3.92 -14.73 2.86
C PHE A 33 4.52 -14.46 1.48
N SER A 34 3.87 -13.65 0.64
CA SER A 34 4.37 -13.31 -0.70
C SER A 34 5.66 -12.50 -0.65
N LEU A 35 5.77 -11.56 0.30
CA LEU A 35 7.02 -10.82 0.56
C LEU A 35 8.14 -11.77 0.99
N LYS A 36 7.88 -12.72 1.90
CA LYS A 36 8.89 -13.70 2.35
C LYS A 36 9.42 -14.55 1.20
N LYS A 37 8.55 -14.92 0.26
CA LYS A 37 8.90 -15.76 -0.89
C LYS A 37 9.44 -14.96 -2.07
N ASP A 38 9.45 -13.64 -1.98
CA ASP A 38 9.82 -12.74 -3.08
C ASP A 38 8.97 -12.97 -4.35
N VAL A 39 7.67 -13.18 -4.15
CA VAL A 39 6.68 -13.44 -5.23
C VAL A 39 5.50 -12.47 -5.18
N ILE A 40 5.62 -11.39 -4.41
CA ILE A 40 4.55 -10.39 -4.35
C ILE A 40 4.48 -9.60 -5.66
N THR A 41 3.26 -9.36 -6.15
CA THR A 41 3.05 -8.60 -7.38
C THR A 41 2.83 -7.11 -7.08
N GLU A 42 3.12 -6.26 -8.06
CA GLU A 42 2.83 -4.82 -8.02
C GLU A 42 1.36 -4.56 -7.67
N ASP A 43 0.42 -5.20 -8.37
CA ASP A 43 -1.03 -5.09 -8.12
C ASP A 43 -1.42 -5.41 -6.66
N VAL A 44 -0.80 -6.43 -6.05
CA VAL A 44 -1.06 -6.77 -4.65
C VAL A 44 -0.43 -5.73 -3.71
N LEU A 45 0.75 -5.19 -4.04
CA LEU A 45 1.41 -4.14 -3.25
C LEU A 45 0.63 -2.82 -3.27
N GLU A 46 0.12 -2.41 -4.43
CA GLU A 46 -0.59 -1.15 -4.63
C GLU A 46 -1.93 -1.11 -3.89
N LYS A 47 -2.64 -2.23 -3.79
CA LYS A 47 -3.93 -2.28 -3.06
C LYS A 47 -3.82 -1.99 -1.56
N CYS A 48 -2.65 -2.09 -0.95
CA CYS A 48 -2.52 -1.82 0.49
C CYS A 48 -2.74 -0.33 0.79
N SER A 49 -3.79 0.01 1.54
CA SER A 49 -4.07 1.42 1.91
C SER A 49 -3.15 2.00 2.99
N LEU A 50 -2.15 1.23 3.47
CA LEU A 50 -1.26 1.62 4.57
C LEU A 50 -1.99 2.11 5.85
N CYS A 51 -3.21 1.64 6.09
CA CYS A 51 -4.05 2.05 7.23
C CYS A 51 -3.57 1.58 8.62
N ASN A 52 -2.46 0.83 8.71
CA ASN A 52 -1.86 0.29 9.94
C ASN A 52 -2.71 -0.70 10.77
N SER A 53 -3.96 -0.96 10.40
CA SER A 53 -4.88 -1.84 11.15
C SER A 53 -4.31 -3.23 11.45
N CYS A 54 -3.61 -3.85 10.49
CA CYS A 54 -2.99 -5.15 10.68
C CYS A 54 -1.84 -5.17 11.71
N LYS A 55 -1.08 -4.08 11.84
CA LYS A 55 -0.02 -3.93 12.84
C LYS A 55 -0.61 -3.72 14.23
N LEU A 56 -1.60 -2.83 14.36
CA LEU A 56 -2.27 -2.55 15.64
C LEU A 56 -2.92 -3.79 16.25
N ASN A 57 -3.44 -4.69 15.42
CA ASN A 57 -4.10 -5.92 15.85
C ASN A 57 -3.17 -7.15 15.88
N CYS A 58 -1.85 -6.98 15.66
CA CYS A 58 -0.93 -8.11 15.65
C CYS A 58 -0.43 -8.41 17.08
N PRO A 59 -0.73 -9.60 17.65
CA PRO A 59 -0.30 -9.94 19.02
C PRO A 59 1.21 -10.24 19.14
N VAL A 60 1.90 -10.37 18.01
CA VAL A 60 3.33 -10.67 17.90
C VAL A 60 4.08 -9.55 17.17
N ASP A 61 3.47 -8.37 17.08
CA ASP A 61 4.13 -7.15 16.65
C ASP A 61 4.70 -7.10 15.22
N ILE A 62 4.15 -7.88 14.28
CA ILE A 62 4.54 -7.81 12.86
C ILE A 62 4.14 -6.46 12.24
N ASP A 63 5.14 -5.69 11.82
CA ASP A 63 4.97 -4.40 11.12
C ASP A 63 4.87 -4.57 9.60
N LEU A 64 3.74 -5.11 9.14
CA LEU A 64 3.45 -5.22 7.72
C LEU A 64 3.47 -3.86 6.98
N PRO A 65 2.90 -2.76 7.50
CA PRO A 65 2.96 -1.47 6.81
C PRO A 65 4.39 -1.03 6.48
N SER A 66 5.35 -1.23 7.39
CA SER A 66 6.77 -0.95 7.11
C SER A 66 7.31 -1.82 5.98
N LEU A 67 7.03 -3.14 6.00
CA LEU A 67 7.46 -4.06 4.94
C LEU A 67 6.86 -3.69 3.57
N ILE A 68 5.60 -3.25 3.53
CA ILE A 68 4.96 -2.77 2.29
C ILE A 68 5.65 -1.50 1.77
N ARG A 69 6.00 -0.55 2.65
CA ARG A 69 6.74 0.67 2.23
C ARG A 69 8.11 0.31 1.64
N GLU A 70 8.83 -0.61 2.27
CA GLU A 70 10.12 -1.08 1.75
C GLU A 70 9.96 -1.74 0.37
N ALA A 71 8.96 -2.61 0.21
CA ALA A 71 8.67 -3.26 -1.06
C ALA A 71 8.26 -2.27 -2.16
N ARG A 72 7.39 -1.30 -1.85
CA ARG A 72 7.03 -0.21 -2.77
C ARG A 72 8.25 0.61 -3.18
N LYS A 73 9.16 0.91 -2.23
CA LYS A 73 10.40 1.63 -2.53
C LYS A 73 11.27 0.85 -3.53
N LYS A 74 11.42 -0.47 -3.35
CA LYS A 74 12.17 -1.33 -4.29
C LYS A 74 11.55 -1.31 -5.69
N LEU A 75 10.21 -1.36 -5.79
CA LEU A 75 9.54 -1.22 -7.10
C LEU A 75 9.83 0.12 -7.79
N LEU A 76 9.88 1.22 -7.04
CA LEU A 76 10.21 2.53 -7.59
C LEU A 76 11.65 2.62 -8.14
N GLU A 77 12.59 1.89 -7.52
CA GLU A 77 13.98 1.79 -8.01
C GLU A 77 14.05 1.08 -9.37
N GLU A 78 13.11 0.17 -9.64
CA GLU A 78 13.01 -0.53 -10.93
C GLU A 78 12.24 0.29 -11.97
N LYS A 79 11.09 0.88 -11.58
CA LYS A 79 10.21 1.62 -12.49
C LYS A 79 9.28 2.58 -11.76
N GLU A 80 9.52 3.87 -11.92
CA GLU A 80 8.58 4.91 -11.48
C GLU A 80 7.34 4.98 -12.40
N SER A 81 6.16 4.88 -11.81
CA SER A 81 4.91 4.96 -12.57
C SER A 81 4.73 6.34 -13.19
N GLU A 82 4.11 6.40 -14.38
CA GLU A 82 3.84 7.68 -15.03
C GLU A 82 2.93 8.58 -14.18
N ARG A 83 1.96 7.95 -13.49
CA ARG A 83 1.03 8.62 -12.57
C ARG A 83 1.76 9.30 -11.41
N ASN A 84 2.67 8.59 -10.75
CA ASN A 84 3.45 9.17 -9.64
C ASN A 84 4.37 10.28 -10.13
N ARG A 85 5.02 10.09 -11.29
CA ARG A 85 5.87 11.11 -11.90
C ARG A 85 5.10 12.40 -12.19
N LYS A 86 3.90 12.29 -12.75
CA LYS A 86 3.00 13.42 -13.00
C LYS A 86 2.58 14.11 -11.69
N MET A 87 2.16 13.35 -10.70
CA MET A 87 1.81 13.85 -9.37
C MET A 87 2.97 14.63 -8.72
N ILE A 88 4.19 14.06 -8.71
CA ILE A 88 5.38 14.68 -8.13
C ILE A 88 5.73 15.98 -8.87
N ASN A 89 5.63 15.98 -10.20
CA ASN A 89 5.85 17.18 -11.01
C ASN A 89 4.82 18.27 -10.69
N ASN A 90 3.55 17.91 -10.51
CA ASN A 90 2.50 18.85 -10.12
C ASN A 90 2.79 19.45 -8.74
N ILE A 91 3.18 18.64 -7.76
CA ILE A 91 3.55 19.13 -6.43
C ILE A 91 4.71 20.13 -6.52
N ARG A 92 5.74 19.81 -7.30
CA ARG A 92 6.92 20.69 -7.48
C ARG A 92 6.59 22.00 -8.20
N LYS A 93 5.65 21.98 -9.16
CA LYS A 93 5.33 23.14 -10.00
C LYS A 93 4.21 24.02 -9.42
N PHE A 94 3.18 23.42 -8.84
CA PHE A 94 1.94 24.09 -8.42
C PHE A 94 1.67 23.98 -6.91
N GLY A 95 2.51 23.28 -6.16
CA GLY A 95 2.33 23.08 -4.71
C GLY A 95 1.24 22.09 -4.33
N ASN A 96 0.65 21.38 -5.29
CA ASN A 96 -0.42 20.39 -5.07
C ASN A 96 -0.33 19.25 -6.10
N PRO A 97 -0.90 18.05 -5.84
CA PRO A 97 -0.79 16.91 -6.75
C PRO A 97 -1.66 17.01 -8.01
N PHE A 98 -2.66 17.88 -8.00
CA PHE A 98 -3.72 17.93 -9.01
C PHE A 98 -3.35 18.77 -10.25
N GLY A 99 -2.40 19.69 -10.12
CA GLY A 99 -1.95 20.56 -11.20
C GLY A 99 -2.32 22.02 -10.96
N GLU A 100 -2.57 22.75 -12.04
CA GLU A 100 -3.12 24.10 -11.97
C GLU A 100 -4.62 24.01 -11.66
N LEU A 101 -5.08 24.73 -10.64
CA LEU A 101 -6.49 24.77 -10.22
C LEU A 101 -6.92 26.21 -10.00
N GLN A 102 -8.11 26.55 -10.48
CA GLN A 102 -8.81 27.79 -10.15
C GLN A 102 -9.54 27.67 -8.80
N GLU A 103 -9.83 28.82 -8.19
CA GLU A 103 -10.56 28.84 -6.92
C GLU A 103 -11.97 28.23 -7.08
N GLY A 104 -12.27 27.20 -6.28
CA GLY A 104 -13.52 26.44 -6.35
C GLY A 104 -13.55 25.33 -7.40
N GLU A 105 -12.47 25.12 -8.16
CA GLU A 105 -12.37 24.04 -9.15
C GLU A 105 -12.14 22.68 -8.48
N THR A 106 -12.85 21.66 -8.95
CA THR A 106 -12.63 20.27 -8.54
C THR A 106 -11.67 19.59 -9.51
N PRO A 107 -10.57 18.97 -9.05
CA PRO A 107 -9.63 18.25 -9.91
C PRO A 107 -10.29 17.18 -10.76
N GLU A 108 -9.96 17.11 -12.05
CA GLU A 108 -10.41 16.04 -12.94
C GLU A 108 -9.72 14.70 -12.63
N GLU A 109 -8.45 14.73 -12.24
CA GLU A 109 -7.65 13.55 -11.93
C GLU A 109 -7.25 13.54 -10.46
N LEU A 110 -7.66 12.48 -9.76
CA LEU A 110 -7.24 12.21 -8.39
C LEU A 110 -6.06 11.25 -8.39
N TYR A 111 -5.08 11.52 -7.54
CA TYR A 111 -3.96 10.64 -7.28
C TYR A 111 -4.19 9.94 -5.95
N CYS A 112 -4.21 8.62 -5.94
CA CYS A 112 -4.15 7.86 -4.70
C CYS A 112 -2.68 7.58 -4.40
N CYS A 113 -2.26 7.81 -3.16
CA CYS A 113 -0.95 7.42 -2.64
C CYS A 113 -0.83 5.90 -2.46
#